data_AF-A0A6B3L4D3-F1
#
_entry.id   AF-A0A6B3L4D3-F1
#
_cell.length_a   1.000
_cell.length_b   1.000
_cell.length_c   1.000
_cell.angle_alpha   90.00
_cell.angle_beta   90.00
_cell.angle_gamma   90.00
#
_symmetry.space_group_name_H-M   'P 1'
#
loop_
_entity.id
_entity.type
_entity.pdbx_description
1 polymer ?
#
loop_
_entity_poly.entity_id
_entity_poly.type
_entity_poly.pdbx_seq_one_letter_code
_entity_poly.pdbx_strand_id
1 'polypeptide(L)'
;MLQRIVVCAVALWLVSCGSITRDRELKVNELEVRELISIGDDIFEARNILEEHGFKISYGPKFPTDSRSYYQMIIDYGLHPTGWEKMKLAAGRPGVNKPIWGEVRADPSGRITSIR
;
A
#
# COMPACT_ATOMS: atom_id res chain seq x y z
N MET A 1 34.62 26.30 4.27
CA MET A 1 34.45 24.88 3.86
C MET A 1 33.68 24.04 4.87
N LEU A 2 33.84 24.24 6.19
CA LEU A 2 33.12 23.49 7.24
C LEU A 2 31.58 23.57 7.16
N GLN A 3 31.04 24.75 6.83
CA GLN A 3 29.59 24.99 6.79
C GLN A 3 28.86 24.14 5.73
N ARG A 4 29.53 23.78 4.63
CA ARG A 4 28.94 22.96 3.57
C ARG A 4 28.83 21.48 3.97
N ILE A 5 29.72 21.00 4.84
CA ILE A 5 29.74 19.61 5.31
C ILE A 5 28.60 19.35 6.30
N VAL A 6 28.33 20.32 7.19
CA VAL A 6 27.25 20.21 8.18
C VAL A 6 25.87 20.18 7.53
N VAL A 7 25.64 20.99 6.49
CA VAL A 7 24.36 21.01 5.76
C VAL A 7 24.10 19.68 5.03
N CYS A 8 25.13 19.05 4.46
CA CYS A 8 24.99 17.72 3.85
C CYS A 8 24.69 16.63 4.88
N ALA A 9 25.27 16.69 6.08
CA ALA A 9 25.04 15.70 7.14
C ALA A 9 23.60 15.76 7.70
N VAL A 10 23.05 16.96 7.88
CA VAL A 10 21.66 17.14 8.35
C VAL A 10 20.64 16.70 7.28
N ALA A 11 20.93 16.97 6.01
CA ALA A 11 20.08 16.52 4.90
C ALA A 11 20.06 14.98 4.77
N LEU A 12 21.19 14.31 5.00
CA LEU A 12 21.25 12.84 5.01
C LEU A 12 20.49 12.22 6.18
N TRP A 13 20.48 12.87 7.35
CA TRP A 13 19.73 12.40 8.53
C TRP A 13 18.20 12.49 8.35
N LEU A 14 17.71 13.57 7.76
CA LEU A 14 16.27 13.74 7.48
C LEU A 14 15.73 12.75 6.44
N VAL A 15 16.54 12.40 5.43
CA VAL A 15 16.17 11.42 4.39
C VAL A 15 16.12 10.00 4.94
N SER A 16 16.97 9.66 5.93
CA SER A 16 16.96 8.34 6.55
C SER A 16 15.78 8.14 7.51
N CYS A 17 15.25 9.21 8.09
CA CYS A 17 14.10 9.12 8.99
C CYS A 17 12.78 8.87 8.23
N GLY A 18 12.58 9.53 7.08
CA GLY A 18 11.34 9.42 6.29
C GLY A 18 11.11 8.06 5.61
N SER A 19 12.15 7.26 5.40
CA SER A 19 12.03 5.90 4.84
C SER A 19 11.64 4.87 5.90
N ILE A 20 12.21 4.97 7.10
CA ILE A 20 11.91 4.09 8.24
C ILE A 20 10.47 4.29 8.74
N THR A 21 9.97 5.52 8.76
CA THR A 21 8.59 5.80 9.18
C THR A 21 7.57 5.19 8.22
N ARG A 22 7.83 5.25 6.92
CA ARG A 22 6.90 4.78 5.88
C ARG A 22 6.80 3.26 5.81
N ASP A 23 7.92 2.55 5.95
CA ASP A 23 7.90 1.07 5.99
C ASP A 23 7.25 0.54 7.27
N ARG A 24 7.31 1.32 8.36
CA ARG A 24 6.59 1.02 9.61
C ARG A 24 5.09 1.24 9.45
N GLU A 25 4.67 2.36 8.86
CA GLU A 25 3.25 2.65 8.58
C GLU A 25 2.62 1.60 7.66
N LEU A 26 3.34 1.14 6.63
CA LEU A 26 2.88 0.04 5.79
C LEU A 26 2.59 -1.23 6.61
N LYS A 27 3.56 -1.66 7.43
CA LYS A 27 3.39 -2.88 8.24
C LYS A 27 2.23 -2.77 9.22
N VAL A 28 2.01 -1.59 9.79
CA VAL A 28 0.86 -1.34 10.68
C VAL A 28 -0.45 -1.48 9.91
N ASN A 29 -0.56 -0.83 8.75
CA ASN A 29 -1.76 -0.90 7.91
C ASN A 29 -2.03 -2.33 7.40
N GLU A 30 -0.99 -3.08 7.01
CA GLU A 30 -1.10 -4.48 6.60
C GLU A 30 -1.59 -5.38 7.75
N LEU A 31 -1.09 -5.15 8.96
CA LEU A 31 -1.51 -5.90 10.14
C LEU A 31 -2.96 -5.56 10.50
N GLU A 32 -3.33 -4.29 10.50
CA GLU A 32 -4.69 -3.84 10.80
C GLU A 32 -5.69 -4.40 9.78
N VAL A 33 -5.39 -4.38 8.48
CA VAL A 33 -6.23 -5.04 7.48
C VAL A 33 -6.38 -6.53 7.78
N ARG A 34 -5.30 -7.23 8.14
CA ARG A 34 -5.34 -8.67 8.46
C ARG A 34 -6.07 -8.99 9.77
N GLU A 35 -6.17 -8.03 10.69
CA GLU A 35 -6.98 -8.16 11.91
C GLU A 35 -8.46 -7.94 11.62
N LEU A 36 -8.78 -7.05 10.66
CA LEU A 36 -10.16 -6.74 10.28
C LEU A 36 -10.79 -7.76 9.34
N ILE A 37 -10.02 -8.32 8.42
CA ILE A 37 -10.52 -9.23 7.39
C ILE A 37 -9.68 -10.49 7.30
N SER A 38 -10.34 -11.63 7.15
CA SER A 38 -9.73 -12.95 7.11
C SER A 38 -10.01 -13.69 5.80
N ILE A 39 -9.18 -14.70 5.53
CA ILE A 39 -9.43 -15.64 4.42
C ILE A 39 -10.70 -16.42 4.75
N GLY A 40 -11.64 -16.44 3.81
CA GLY A 40 -12.96 -17.08 3.95
C GLY A 40 -14.11 -16.09 4.12
N ASP A 41 -13.83 -14.85 4.50
CA ASP A 41 -14.86 -13.80 4.66
C ASP A 41 -15.41 -13.35 3.30
N ASP A 42 -16.59 -12.75 3.30
CA ASP A 42 -17.17 -12.16 2.09
C ASP A 42 -16.45 -10.85 1.73
N ILE A 43 -16.01 -10.72 0.48
CA ILE A 43 -15.23 -9.57 0.02
C ILE A 43 -16.02 -8.26 -0.01
N PHE A 44 -17.35 -8.31 -0.14
CA PHE A 44 -18.22 -7.13 -0.11
C PHE A 44 -18.46 -6.68 1.33
N GLU A 45 -18.62 -7.61 2.26
CA GLU A 45 -18.67 -7.27 3.70
C GLU A 45 -17.33 -6.72 4.18
N ALA A 46 -16.23 -7.39 3.81
CA ALA A 46 -14.87 -6.95 4.11
C ALA A 46 -14.60 -5.52 3.62
N ARG A 47 -15.11 -5.16 2.43
CA ARG A 47 -15.03 -3.80 1.90
C ARG A 47 -15.67 -2.79 2.86
N ASN A 48 -16.88 -3.08 3.33
CA ASN A 48 -17.61 -2.17 4.23
C ASN A 48 -16.86 -2.02 5.57
N ILE A 49 -16.38 -3.12 6.14
CA ILE A 49 -15.59 -3.12 7.39
C ILE A 49 -14.34 -2.24 7.22
N LEU A 50 -13.62 -2.39 6.12
CA LEU A 50 -12.42 -1.60 5.84
C LEU A 50 -12.74 -0.11 5.66
N GLU A 51 -13.80 0.24 4.93
CA GLU A 51 -14.24 1.63 4.76
C GLU A 51 -14.68 2.25 6.10
N GLU A 52 -15.36 1.51 6.97
CA GLU A 52 -15.75 1.94 8.31
C GLU A 52 -14.54 2.22 9.23
N HIS A 53 -13.45 1.47 9.04
CA HIS A 53 -12.17 1.68 9.74
C HIS A 53 -11.28 2.74 9.06
N GLY A 54 -11.79 3.42 8.03
CA GLY A 54 -11.10 4.54 7.38
C GLY A 54 -10.13 4.15 6.26
N PHE A 55 -10.07 2.88 5.87
CA PHE A 55 -9.31 2.47 4.69
C PHE A 55 -10.02 2.94 3.41
N LYS A 56 -9.23 3.36 2.42
CA LYS A 56 -9.75 3.75 1.11
C LYS A 56 -9.68 2.59 0.14
N ILE A 57 -10.79 2.28 -0.53
CA ILE A 57 -10.82 1.29 -1.59
C ILE A 57 -10.61 1.99 -2.93
N SER A 58 -9.46 1.77 -3.55
CA SER A 58 -9.12 2.37 -4.85
C SER A 58 -9.76 1.62 -6.03
N TYR A 59 -10.10 0.35 -5.84
CA TYR A 59 -10.74 -0.48 -6.85
C TYR A 59 -11.53 -1.63 -6.20
N GLY A 60 -12.71 -1.93 -6.74
CA GLY A 60 -13.46 -3.15 -6.43
C GLY A 60 -14.26 -3.10 -5.13
N PRO A 61 -14.80 -4.26 -4.67
CA PRO A 61 -14.65 -5.60 -5.24
C PRO A 61 -15.33 -5.73 -6.60
N LYS A 62 -14.58 -6.12 -7.63
CA LYS A 62 -15.14 -6.43 -8.96
C LYS A 62 -14.27 -7.42 -9.72
N PHE A 63 -14.84 -8.07 -10.72
CA PHE A 63 -14.06 -8.89 -11.64
C PHE A 63 -13.09 -8.01 -12.45
N PRO A 64 -11.80 -8.40 -12.57
CA PRO A 64 -10.91 -7.82 -13.56
C PRO A 64 -11.50 -8.00 -14.95
N THR A 65 -11.33 -6.98 -15.81
CA THR A 65 -12.02 -6.87 -17.10
C THR A 65 -11.84 -8.10 -17.99
N ASP A 66 -10.69 -8.78 -17.86
CA ASP A 66 -10.30 -9.89 -18.74
C ASP A 66 -10.43 -11.28 -18.09
N SER A 67 -10.26 -11.41 -16.77
CA SER A 67 -10.14 -12.74 -16.15
C SER A 67 -11.48 -13.31 -15.67
N ARG A 68 -12.43 -12.44 -15.24
CA ARG A 68 -13.73 -12.76 -14.62
C ARG A 68 -13.78 -14.02 -13.71
N SER A 69 -12.66 -14.39 -13.12
CA SER A 69 -12.46 -15.66 -12.40
C SER A 69 -12.29 -15.46 -10.91
N TYR A 70 -12.03 -14.22 -10.50
CA TYR A 70 -11.91 -13.83 -9.10
C TYR A 70 -12.37 -12.38 -8.96
N TYR A 71 -12.98 -12.05 -7.82
CA TYR A 71 -13.17 -10.66 -7.42
C TYR A 71 -11.84 -10.10 -6.94
N GLN A 72 -11.54 -8.88 -7.35
CA GLN A 72 -10.36 -8.13 -6.93
C GLN A 72 -10.79 -6.85 -6.24
N MET A 73 -10.15 -6.55 -5.11
CA MET A 73 -10.25 -5.31 -4.38
C MET A 73 -8.85 -4.77 -4.10
N ILE A 74 -8.65 -3.47 -4.27
CA ILE A 74 -7.37 -2.79 -4.02
C ILE A 74 -7.57 -1.75 -2.92
N ILE A 75 -6.83 -1.90 -1.84
CA ILE A 75 -6.82 -1.03 -0.67
C ILE A 75 -5.70 0.00 -0.84
N ASP A 76 -6.01 1.27 -0.74
CA ASP A 76 -5.04 2.36 -0.75
C ASP A 76 -4.62 2.70 0.69
N TYR A 77 -3.35 2.46 1.02
CA TYR A 77 -2.78 2.78 2.32
C TYR A 77 -2.38 4.26 2.46
N GLY A 78 -2.62 5.10 1.45
CA GLY A 78 -2.31 6.54 1.48
C GLY A 78 -0.83 6.87 1.38
N LEU A 79 0.03 5.87 1.16
CA LEU A 79 1.48 6.02 1.09
C LEU A 79 1.92 6.28 -0.36
N HIS A 80 1.89 7.54 -0.77
CA HIS A 80 2.33 7.94 -2.10
C HIS A 80 3.86 8.07 -2.21
N PRO A 81 4.46 7.78 -3.38
CA PRO A 81 5.88 8.00 -3.59
C PRO A 81 6.24 9.49 -3.45
N THR A 82 7.31 9.78 -2.74
CA THR A 82 7.84 11.14 -2.58
C THR A 82 8.36 11.69 -3.93
N GLY A 83 8.52 13.02 -4.05
CA GLY A 83 9.00 13.64 -5.29
C GLY A 83 10.35 13.08 -5.79
N TRP A 84 11.25 12.75 -4.86
CA TRP A 84 12.53 12.13 -5.16
C TRP A 84 12.39 10.68 -5.67
N GLU A 85 11.40 9.94 -5.15
CA GLU A 85 11.12 8.56 -5.56
C GLU A 85 10.48 8.49 -6.93
N LYS A 86 9.56 9.41 -7.24
CA LYS A 86 9.00 9.59 -8.58
C LYS A 86 10.12 9.84 -9.60
N MET A 87 11.13 10.64 -9.23
CA MET A 87 12.29 10.92 -10.06
C MET A 87 13.17 9.67 -10.30
N LYS A 88 13.38 8.84 -9.26
CA LYS A 88 14.11 7.56 -9.39
C LYS A 88 13.38 6.57 -10.30
N LEU A 89 12.05 6.47 -10.17
CA LEU A 89 11.18 5.66 -11.02
C LEU A 89 11.25 6.13 -12.49
N ALA A 90 11.14 7.44 -12.73
CA ALA A 90 11.26 8.00 -14.08
C ALA A 90 12.64 7.77 -14.71
N ALA A 91 13.69 7.69 -13.88
CA ALA A 91 15.05 7.39 -14.31
C ALA A 91 15.36 5.90 -14.49
N GLY A 92 14.35 5.01 -14.42
CA GLY A 92 14.52 3.56 -14.63
C GLY A 92 15.35 2.86 -13.56
N ARG A 93 15.65 3.53 -12.43
CA ARG A 93 16.29 2.89 -11.29
C ARG A 93 15.22 2.16 -10.48
N PRO A 94 15.48 0.94 -9.98
CA PRO A 94 14.56 0.27 -9.07
C PRO A 94 14.44 1.12 -7.81
N GLY A 95 13.41 1.95 -7.76
CA GLY A 95 12.96 2.55 -6.53
C GLY A 95 12.43 1.42 -5.66
N VAL A 96 12.71 1.47 -4.37
CA VAL A 96 12.14 0.55 -3.37
C VAL A 96 10.60 0.59 -3.37
N ASN A 97 9.98 1.52 -4.10
CA ASN A 97 8.69 2.11 -3.76
C ASN A 97 7.74 2.05 -4.95
N LYS A 98 7.12 0.87 -5.13
CA LYS A 98 5.82 0.79 -5.80
C LYS A 98 4.79 1.60 -4.98
N PRO A 99 3.74 2.16 -5.60
CA PRO A 99 2.59 2.62 -4.83
C PRO A 99 2.18 1.49 -3.89
N ILE A 100 1.96 1.83 -2.62
CA ILE A 100 1.78 0.83 -1.58
C ILE A 100 0.28 0.62 -1.41
N TRP A 101 -0.21 -0.45 -2.00
CA TRP A 101 -1.60 -0.86 -1.97
C TRP A 101 -1.70 -2.30 -1.52
N GLY A 102 -2.75 -2.61 -0.77
CA GLY A 102 -3.13 -3.98 -0.45
C GLY A 102 -4.01 -4.55 -1.56
N GLU A 103 -3.86 -5.82 -1.87
CA GLU A 103 -4.69 -6.56 -2.80
C GLU A 103 -5.44 -7.67 -2.09
N VAL A 104 -6.76 -7.61 -2.15
CA VAL A 104 -7.65 -8.67 -1.68
C VAL A 104 -8.26 -9.35 -2.90
N ARG A 105 -8.20 -10.68 -2.93
CA ARG A 105 -8.84 -11.50 -3.96
C ARG A 105 -9.86 -12.43 -3.33
N ALA A 106 -10.96 -12.62 -4.03
CA ALA A 106 -11.99 -13.57 -3.67
C ALA A 106 -12.39 -14.45 -4.85
N ASP A 107 -12.87 -15.65 -4.57
CA ASP A 107 -13.44 -16.54 -5.59
C ASP A 107 -14.75 -15.97 -6.16
N PRO A 108 -15.34 -16.58 -7.22
CA PRO A 108 -16.60 -16.12 -7.79
C PRO A 108 -17.80 -16.16 -6.83
N SER A 109 -17.69 -16.87 -5.70
CA SER A 109 -18.73 -16.87 -4.66
C SER A 109 -18.63 -15.67 -3.71
N GLY A 110 -17.57 -14.85 -3.85
CA GLY A 110 -17.32 -13.68 -3.01
C GLY A 110 -16.41 -13.96 -1.83
N ARG A 111 -15.94 -15.20 -1.63
CA ARG A 111 -15.10 -15.55 -0.47
C ARG A 111 -13.65 -15.19 -0.68
N ILE A 112 -13.06 -14.46 0.26
CA ILE A 112 -11.65 -14.06 0.23
C ILE A 112 -10.76 -15.30 0.22
N THR A 113 -9.86 -15.36 -0.75
CA THR A 113 -8.87 -16.42 -0.92
C THR A 113 -7.44 -15.92 -0.69
N SER A 114 -7.22 -14.60 -0.76
CA SER A 114 -5.88 -14.01 -0.62
C SER A 114 -5.95 -12.55 -0.18
N ILE A 115 -5.04 -12.17 0.73
CA ILE A 115 -4.78 -10.78 1.16
C ILE A 115 -3.26 -10.57 1.02
N ARG A 116 -2.87 -9.60 0.19
CA ARG A 116 -1.47 -9.32 -0.19
C ARG A 116 -1.14 -7.86 -0.10
#